data_AF-A0A3L6Q109-F1
#
_entry.id   AF-A0A3L6Q109-F1
#
_cell.length_a   1.000
_cell.length_b   1.000
_cell.length_c   1.000
_cell.angle_alpha   90.00
_cell.angle_beta   90.00
_cell.angle_gamma   90.00
#
_symmetry.space_group_name_H-M   'P 1'
#
loop_
_entity.id
_entity.type
_entity.pdbx_description
1 polymer ?
#
loop_
_entity_poly.entity_id
_entity_poly.type
_entity_poly.pdbx_seq_one_letter_code
_entity_poly.pdbx_strand_id
1 'polypeptide(L)'
;MAMGGGGARGGRGRRGHVPVGAEGAGAGHYALLVTACLLAALLFTFDLLCGALGGASFNPTDFAASYAAGLDSPSLFSVALRFPAQAAGAVGGALAISELMPAQYKHTLAAAWPALKVDPHTGVLAEGVLTFFVTLAVLSVIVKGPRNTVLRIMLLSVSIVSLILAGAEYTGPSMNPPNAFGWAYVNNWHNTWEQLYVYWICPFIGAMLAGWVFRALLPSPPKPKTKKA
;
A
#
# COMPACT_ATOMS: atom_id res chain seq x y z
N MET A 1 25.81 -27.72 72.03
CA MET A 1 24.42 -27.91 71.57
C MET A 1 24.30 -27.24 70.21
N ALA A 2 23.69 -27.94 69.26
CA ALA A 2 23.94 -27.87 67.82
C ALA A 2 23.14 -26.79 67.05
N MET A 3 23.42 -26.77 65.74
CA MET A 3 22.69 -26.17 64.60
C MET A 3 23.02 -24.69 64.31
N GLY A 4 23.36 -24.25 63.11
CA GLY A 4 23.42 -24.88 61.79
C GLY A 4 23.67 -23.78 60.73
N GLY A 5 24.17 -24.12 59.55
CA GLY A 5 24.31 -23.16 58.45
C GLY A 5 25.11 -23.72 57.28
N GLY A 6 24.45 -24.46 56.39
CA GLY A 6 25.03 -24.93 55.13
C GLY A 6 25.08 -23.82 54.09
N GLY A 7 26.23 -23.68 53.41
CA GLY A 7 26.46 -22.71 52.35
C GLY A 7 27.10 -23.33 51.10
N ALA A 8 26.35 -23.25 49.99
CA ALA A 8 26.75 -23.15 48.59
C ALA A 8 27.74 -24.17 47.97
N ARG A 9 27.21 -25.14 47.20
CA ARG A 9 27.89 -25.73 46.03
C ARG A 9 27.40 -25.02 44.76
N GLY A 10 28.32 -24.35 44.07
CA GLY A 10 28.08 -23.71 42.79
C GLY A 10 27.91 -24.72 41.65
N GLY A 11 26.71 -24.76 41.07
CA GLY A 11 26.46 -25.38 39.77
C GLY A 11 26.51 -24.32 38.68
N ARG A 12 27.60 -24.27 37.90
CA ARG A 12 27.66 -23.50 36.65
C ARG A 12 26.79 -24.18 35.60
N GLY A 13 25.54 -23.76 35.48
CA GLY A 13 24.73 -24.02 34.30
C GLY A 13 25.32 -23.28 33.10
N ARG A 14 25.87 -24.01 32.13
CA ARG A 14 26.16 -23.49 30.79
C ARG A 14 24.83 -23.08 30.15
N ARG A 15 24.51 -21.78 30.16
CA ARG A 15 23.45 -21.24 29.30
C ARG A 15 23.93 -21.37 27.86
N GLY A 16 23.31 -22.26 27.11
CA GLY A 16 23.42 -22.28 25.66
C GLY A 16 22.99 -20.91 25.13
N HIS A 17 23.90 -20.24 24.44
CA HIS A 17 23.59 -19.04 23.68
C HIS A 17 22.77 -19.50 22.48
N VAL A 18 21.44 -19.40 22.57
CA VAL A 18 20.59 -19.55 21.38
C VAL A 18 20.78 -18.28 20.55
N PRO A 19 21.22 -18.38 19.28
CA PRO A 19 21.40 -17.20 18.45
C PRO A 19 20.03 -16.60 18.13
N VAL A 20 19.84 -15.33 18.51
CA VAL A 20 18.62 -14.50 18.36
C VAL A 20 18.30 -14.15 16.89
N GLY A 21 18.92 -14.83 15.91
CA GLY A 21 18.88 -14.44 14.50
C GLY A 21 18.00 -15.29 13.57
N ALA A 22 17.60 -16.50 13.96
CA ALA A 22 16.99 -17.45 13.01
C ALA A 22 15.45 -17.45 13.01
N GLU A 23 14.81 -17.20 14.17
CA GLU A 23 13.35 -17.25 14.28
C GLU A 23 12.64 -16.03 13.66
N GLY A 24 13.30 -14.87 13.65
CA GLY A 24 12.74 -13.64 13.07
C GLY A 24 12.69 -13.62 11.55
N ALA A 25 13.63 -14.30 10.88
CA ALA A 25 13.67 -14.36 9.42
C ALA A 25 12.55 -15.24 8.87
N GLY A 26 12.30 -16.41 9.46
CA GLY A 26 11.24 -17.33 9.02
C GLY A 26 9.84 -16.72 9.16
N ALA A 27 9.54 -16.11 10.31
CA ALA A 27 8.25 -15.47 10.57
C ALA A 27 7.93 -14.33 9.59
N GLY A 28 8.94 -13.56 9.18
CA GLY A 28 8.77 -12.48 8.19
C GLY A 28 8.37 -12.97 6.81
N HIS A 29 8.92 -14.10 6.34
CA HIS A 29 8.58 -14.65 5.02
C HIS A 29 7.14 -15.17 4.96
N TYR A 30 6.65 -15.81 6.02
CA TYR A 30 5.26 -16.26 6.09
C TYR A 30 4.29 -15.08 6.17
N ALA A 31 4.61 -14.04 6.94
CA ALA A 31 3.80 -12.82 7.02
C ALA A 31 3.71 -12.12 5.65
N LEU A 32 4.82 -12.02 4.93
CA LEU A 32 4.86 -11.46 3.56
C LEU A 32 3.97 -12.26 2.62
N LEU A 33 4.13 -13.60 2.60
CA LEU A 33 3.36 -14.48 1.72
C LEU A 33 1.86 -14.38 2.01
N VAL A 34 1.46 -14.49 3.28
CA VAL A 34 0.05 -14.39 3.69
C VAL A 34 -0.54 -13.04 3.30
N THR A 35 0.17 -11.95 3.59
CA THR A 35 -0.29 -10.59 3.25
C THR A 35 -0.40 -10.40 1.74
N ALA A 36 0.58 -10.89 0.96
CA ALA A 36 0.53 -10.83 -0.50
C ALA A 36 -0.61 -11.66 -1.08
N CYS A 37 -0.89 -12.85 -0.53
CA CYS A 37 -2.01 -13.68 -0.95
C CYS A 37 -3.37 -13.04 -0.63
N LEU A 38 -3.51 -12.43 0.57
CA LEU A 38 -4.73 -11.70 0.94
C LEU A 38 -4.94 -10.49 0.04
N LEU A 39 -3.88 -9.72 -0.22
CA LEU A 39 -3.94 -8.60 -1.15
C LEU A 39 -4.25 -9.06 -2.57
N ALA A 40 -3.70 -10.20 -3.02
CA ALA A 40 -4.00 -10.77 -4.33
C ALA A 40 -5.47 -11.17 -4.46
N ALA A 41 -6.04 -11.81 -3.42
CA ALA A 41 -7.46 -12.12 -3.40
C ALA A 41 -8.31 -10.85 -3.47
N LEU A 42 -7.96 -9.82 -2.70
CA LEU A 42 -8.64 -8.53 -2.71
C LEU A 42 -8.58 -7.86 -4.10
N LEU A 43 -7.38 -7.74 -4.68
CA LEU A 43 -7.18 -7.15 -6.00
C LEU A 43 -7.87 -7.95 -7.11
N PHE A 44 -7.94 -9.27 -6.99
CA PHE A 44 -8.70 -10.12 -7.90
C PHE A 44 -10.20 -9.82 -7.83
N THR A 45 -10.76 -9.69 -6.63
CA THR A 45 -12.16 -9.29 -6.47
C THR A 45 -12.42 -7.90 -7.04
N PHE A 46 -11.54 -6.93 -6.76
CA PHE A 46 -11.67 -5.58 -7.33
C PHE A 46 -11.55 -5.58 -8.85
N ASP A 47 -10.62 -6.33 -9.46
CA ASP A 47 -10.48 -6.44 -10.91
C ASP A 47 -11.79 -6.92 -11.56
N LEU A 48 -12.41 -7.97 -10.99
CA LEU A 48 -13.71 -8.47 -11.46
C LEU A 48 -14.84 -7.42 -11.33
N LEU A 49 -14.94 -6.77 -10.16
CA LEU A 49 -15.97 -5.76 -9.91
C LEU A 49 -15.79 -4.53 -10.79
N CYS A 50 -14.56 -4.02 -10.91
CA CYS A 50 -14.23 -2.88 -11.75
C CYS A 50 -14.50 -3.19 -13.23
N GLY A 51 -14.21 -4.41 -13.68
CA GLY A 51 -14.58 -4.89 -15.01
C GLY A 51 -16.10 -4.89 -15.23
N ALA A 52 -16.85 -5.46 -14.29
CA ALA A 52 -18.33 -5.52 -14.35
C ALA A 52 -18.98 -4.13 -14.33
N LEU A 53 -18.37 -3.16 -13.64
CA LEU A 53 -18.86 -1.79 -13.50
C LEU A 53 -18.30 -0.83 -14.57
N GLY A 54 -17.72 -1.34 -15.66
CA GLY A 54 -17.31 -0.52 -16.81
C GLY A 54 -16.01 0.27 -16.58
N GLY A 55 -15.02 -0.34 -15.92
CA GLY A 55 -13.70 0.27 -15.71
C GLY A 55 -13.68 1.24 -14.53
N ALA A 56 -14.33 0.88 -13.41
CA ALA A 56 -14.15 1.57 -12.15
C ALA A 56 -12.67 1.50 -11.68
N SER A 57 -12.26 2.42 -10.81
CA SER A 57 -10.95 2.40 -10.16
C SER A 57 -11.15 2.75 -8.69
N PHE A 58 -10.22 2.33 -7.85
CA PHE A 58 -10.20 2.54 -6.41
C PHE A 58 -8.99 3.38 -5.95
N ASN A 59 -8.18 3.90 -6.89
CA ASN A 59 -7.09 4.82 -6.59
C ASN A 59 -7.09 6.00 -7.57
N PRO A 60 -7.28 7.24 -7.11
CA PRO A 60 -7.36 8.38 -8.01
C PRO A 60 -6.01 8.73 -8.66
N THR A 61 -4.89 8.28 -8.11
CA THR A 61 -3.57 8.47 -8.73
C THR A 61 -3.42 7.70 -10.04
N ASP A 62 -4.21 6.65 -10.25
CA ASP A 62 -4.24 5.86 -11.50
C ASP A 62 -4.58 6.74 -12.72
N PHE A 63 -5.49 7.71 -12.52
CA PHE A 63 -5.84 8.68 -13.56
C PHE A 63 -4.63 9.54 -13.94
N ALA A 64 -3.94 10.11 -12.94
CA ALA A 64 -2.79 10.97 -13.17
C ALA A 64 -1.63 10.22 -13.83
N ALA A 65 -1.41 8.98 -13.41
CA ALA A 65 -0.44 8.07 -14.02
C ALA A 65 -0.78 7.72 -15.47
N SER A 66 -2.02 7.33 -15.74
CA SER A 66 -2.49 6.96 -17.08
C SER A 66 -2.44 8.14 -18.05
N TYR A 67 -2.84 9.32 -17.58
CA TYR A 67 -2.76 10.56 -18.34
C TYR A 67 -1.29 10.91 -18.68
N ALA A 68 -0.40 10.88 -17.69
CA ALA A 68 1.03 11.14 -17.88
C ALA A 68 1.70 10.10 -18.81
N ALA A 69 1.29 8.83 -18.71
CA ALA A 69 1.73 7.74 -19.57
C ALA A 69 1.22 7.83 -21.03
N GLY A 70 0.25 8.72 -21.31
CA GLY A 70 -0.37 8.84 -22.62
C GLY A 70 -1.32 7.69 -22.95
N LEU A 71 -1.84 7.01 -21.93
CA LEU A 71 -2.83 5.94 -22.05
C LEU A 71 -4.25 6.52 -22.06
N ASP A 72 -5.21 5.71 -22.50
CA ASP A 72 -6.62 6.12 -22.45
C ASP A 72 -7.02 6.36 -20.99
N SER A 73 -7.62 7.52 -20.74
CA SER A 73 -7.91 8.02 -19.39
C SER A 73 -9.37 8.49 -19.32
N PRO A 74 -10.05 8.33 -18.16
CA PRO A 74 -11.42 8.81 -17.99
C PRO A 74 -11.51 10.33 -18.15
N SER A 75 -12.70 10.82 -18.51
CA SER A 75 -12.95 12.27 -18.58
C SER A 75 -12.82 12.93 -17.20
N LEU A 76 -12.47 14.23 -17.18
CA LEU A 76 -12.37 14.98 -15.92
C LEU A 76 -13.67 14.96 -15.11
N PHE A 77 -14.82 14.96 -15.78
CA PHE A 77 -16.12 14.81 -15.13
C PHE A 77 -16.26 13.45 -14.42
N SER A 78 -15.86 12.36 -15.07
CA SER A 78 -15.88 11.03 -14.45
C SER A 78 -14.92 10.96 -13.26
N VAL A 79 -13.74 11.55 -13.38
CA VAL A 79 -12.76 11.64 -12.29
C VAL A 79 -13.33 12.42 -11.10
N ALA A 80 -13.97 13.57 -11.36
CA ALA A 80 -14.58 14.40 -10.33
C ALA A 80 -15.69 13.67 -9.55
N LEU A 81 -16.45 12.78 -10.20
CA LEU A 81 -17.45 11.94 -9.52
C LEU A 81 -16.82 10.77 -8.77
N ARG A 82 -15.75 10.17 -9.30
CA ARG A 82 -15.06 9.03 -8.69
C ARG A 82 -14.34 9.41 -7.41
N PHE A 83 -13.74 10.60 -7.33
CA PHE A 83 -12.96 11.04 -6.17
C PHE A 83 -13.76 11.02 -4.86
N PRO A 84 -14.92 11.70 -4.75
CA PRO A 84 -15.75 11.63 -3.55
C PRO A 84 -16.27 10.22 -3.27
N ALA A 85 -16.63 9.46 -4.31
CA ALA A 85 -17.12 8.09 -4.15
C ALA A 85 -16.04 7.14 -3.57
N GLN A 86 -14.79 7.25 -4.04
CA GLN A 86 -13.65 6.51 -3.51
C GLN A 86 -13.36 6.91 -2.07
N ALA A 87 -13.37 8.21 -1.76
CA ALA A 87 -13.17 8.70 -0.39
C ALA A 87 -14.27 8.20 0.56
N ALA A 88 -15.54 8.29 0.16
CA ALA A 88 -16.67 7.79 0.93
C ALA A 88 -16.59 6.26 1.15
N GLY A 89 -16.24 5.50 0.12
CA GLY A 89 -16.02 4.06 0.22
C GLY A 89 -14.87 3.70 1.18
N ALA A 90 -13.77 4.44 1.12
CA ALA A 90 -12.63 4.25 2.02
C ALA A 90 -12.97 4.57 3.49
N VAL A 91 -13.72 5.65 3.74
CA VAL A 91 -14.25 5.97 5.08
C VAL A 91 -15.17 4.85 5.58
N GLY A 92 -16.11 4.39 4.74
CA GLY A 92 -17.01 3.29 5.08
C GLY A 92 -16.26 2.00 5.42
N GLY A 93 -15.22 1.67 4.64
CA GLY A 93 -14.36 0.51 4.90
C GLY A 93 -13.56 0.63 6.20
N ALA A 94 -12.95 1.79 6.44
CA ALA A 94 -12.19 2.05 7.68
C ALA A 94 -13.10 1.99 8.93
N LEU A 95 -14.30 2.54 8.85
CA LEU A 95 -15.32 2.44 9.92
C LEU A 95 -15.75 0.99 10.13
N ALA A 96 -16.07 0.25 9.06
CA ALA A 96 -16.48 -1.14 9.17
C ALA A 96 -15.39 -2.01 9.85
N ILE A 97 -14.12 -1.82 9.49
CA ILE A 97 -13.01 -2.51 10.15
C ILE A 97 -12.91 -2.11 11.62
N SER A 98 -13.03 -0.82 11.94
CA SER A 98 -12.93 -0.31 13.31
C SER A 98 -14.04 -0.81 14.23
N GLU A 99 -15.25 -1.00 13.69
CA GLU A 99 -16.41 -1.53 14.41
C GLU A 99 -16.38 -3.06 14.54
N LEU A 100 -16.10 -3.78 13.45
CA LEU A 100 -16.14 -5.24 13.42
C LEU A 100 -14.92 -5.90 14.07
N MET A 101 -13.82 -5.15 14.28
CA MET A 101 -12.62 -5.72 14.87
C MET A 101 -12.82 -6.11 16.35
N PRO A 102 -12.51 -7.36 16.74
CA PRO A 102 -12.57 -7.77 18.14
C PRO A 102 -11.67 -6.91 19.03
N ALA A 103 -12.15 -6.57 20.23
CA ALA A 103 -11.47 -5.66 21.17
C ALA A 103 -10.00 -6.04 21.41
N GLN A 104 -9.70 -7.34 21.50
CA GLN A 104 -8.35 -7.87 21.69
C GLN A 104 -7.37 -7.56 20.56
N TYR A 105 -7.85 -7.27 19.34
CA TYR A 105 -7.03 -6.93 18.17
C TYR A 105 -7.09 -5.45 17.78
N LYS A 106 -7.96 -4.62 18.38
CA LYS A 106 -8.07 -3.20 18.01
C LYS A 106 -6.73 -2.44 18.13
N HIS A 107 -5.88 -2.84 19.07
CA HIS A 107 -4.55 -2.26 19.24
C HIS A 107 -3.62 -2.48 18.03
N THR A 108 -3.86 -3.50 17.19
CA THR A 108 -3.04 -3.74 15.99
C THR A 108 -3.43 -2.81 14.84
N LEU A 109 -4.65 -2.28 14.82
CA LEU A 109 -5.03 -1.22 13.86
C LEU A 109 -4.17 0.01 14.07
N ALA A 110 -4.01 0.38 15.36
CA ALA A 110 -2.85 1.04 15.96
C ALA A 110 -1.69 1.38 15.02
N ALA A 111 -0.98 0.30 14.72
CA ALA A 111 0.31 0.29 14.06
C ALA A 111 0.20 0.13 12.54
N ALA A 112 -0.99 -0.22 12.04
CA ALA A 112 -1.22 -0.63 10.66
C ALA A 112 -1.82 0.46 9.76
N TRP A 113 -2.48 1.48 10.31
CA TRP A 113 -3.07 2.54 9.48
C TRP A 113 -2.04 3.56 8.97
N PRO A 114 -2.31 4.25 7.86
CA PRO A 114 -1.46 5.34 7.37
C PRO A 114 -1.37 6.48 8.37
N ALA A 115 -0.16 6.76 8.85
CA ALA A 115 0.12 7.82 9.79
C ALA A 115 1.58 8.27 9.64
N LEU A 116 1.79 9.58 9.67
CA LEU A 116 3.12 10.16 9.57
C LEU A 116 3.90 9.84 10.86
N LYS A 117 4.99 9.09 10.74
CA LYS A 117 5.86 8.68 11.86
C LYS A 117 7.18 9.46 11.91
N VAL A 118 7.47 10.21 10.84
CA VAL A 118 8.67 11.03 10.67
C VAL A 118 8.30 12.50 10.49
N ASP A 119 9.28 13.38 10.30
CA ASP A 119 8.97 14.77 9.98
C ASP A 119 8.22 14.89 8.63
N PRO A 120 7.40 15.93 8.43
CA PRO A 120 6.60 16.08 7.22
C PRO A 120 7.40 16.06 5.91
N HIS A 121 8.63 16.59 5.88
CA HIS A 121 9.43 16.64 4.66
C HIS A 121 9.91 15.24 4.25
N THR A 122 10.39 14.45 5.22
CA THR A 122 10.75 13.05 5.00
C THR A 122 9.53 12.23 4.61
N GLY A 123 8.37 12.47 5.24
CA GLY A 123 7.12 11.79 4.91
C GLY A 123 6.64 12.07 3.48
N VAL A 124 6.69 13.34 3.06
CA VAL A 124 6.41 13.78 1.68
C VAL A 124 7.29 13.04 0.67
N LEU A 125 8.61 12.97 0.94
CA LEU A 125 9.55 12.28 0.07
C LEU A 125 9.27 10.77 0.03
N ALA A 126 9.03 10.16 1.19
CA ALA A 126 8.74 8.73 1.31
C ALA A 126 7.47 8.35 0.53
N GLU A 127 6.33 9.00 0.77
CA GLU A 127 5.08 8.72 0.03
C GLU A 127 5.22 8.98 -1.46
N GLY A 128 5.90 10.06 -1.85
CA GLY A 128 6.13 10.36 -3.26
C GLY A 128 6.95 9.26 -3.97
N VAL A 129 8.05 8.81 -3.36
CA VAL A 129 8.92 7.77 -3.91
C VAL A 129 8.24 6.40 -3.92
N LEU A 130 7.53 6.04 -2.85
CA LEU A 130 6.79 4.79 -2.77
C LEU A 130 5.66 4.76 -3.81
N THR A 131 4.91 5.86 -3.94
CA THR A 131 3.86 5.98 -4.95
C THR A 131 4.45 5.93 -6.36
N PHE A 132 5.61 6.53 -6.59
CA PHE A 132 6.32 6.42 -7.87
C PHE A 132 6.62 4.96 -8.23
N PHE A 133 7.26 4.20 -7.33
CA PHE A 133 7.63 2.82 -7.63
C PHE A 133 6.42 1.90 -7.77
N VAL A 134 5.40 2.04 -6.93
CA VAL A 134 4.19 1.20 -7.03
C VAL A 134 3.44 1.51 -8.33
N THR A 135 3.33 2.79 -8.70
CA THR A 135 2.66 3.20 -9.95
C THR A 135 3.43 2.71 -11.17
N LEU A 136 4.77 2.79 -11.14
CA LEU A 136 5.60 2.27 -12.22
C LEU A 136 5.45 0.75 -12.36
N ALA A 137 5.40 0.02 -11.25
CA ALA A 137 5.12 -1.42 -11.24
C ALA A 137 3.73 -1.73 -11.79
N VAL A 138 2.69 -0.99 -11.37
CA VAL A 138 1.32 -1.12 -11.87
C VAL A 138 1.27 -0.93 -13.39
N LEU A 139 1.80 0.17 -13.91
CA LEU A 139 1.83 0.44 -15.34
C LEU A 139 2.60 -0.65 -16.11
N SER A 140 3.76 -1.06 -15.61
CA SER A 140 4.59 -2.10 -16.24
C SER A 140 3.88 -3.45 -16.30
N VAL A 141 3.22 -3.86 -15.21
CA VAL A 141 2.55 -5.15 -15.10
C VAL A 141 1.22 -5.18 -15.84
N ILE A 142 0.43 -4.11 -15.79
CA ILE A 142 -0.87 -4.05 -16.47
C ILE A 142 -0.70 -3.90 -18.00
N VAL A 143 0.21 -3.04 -18.44
CA VAL A 143 0.34 -2.72 -19.88
C VAL A 143 1.26 -3.70 -20.62
N LYS A 144 2.37 -4.14 -19.98
CA LYS A 144 3.38 -5.00 -20.62
C LYS A 144 3.63 -6.32 -19.90
N GLY A 145 2.95 -6.57 -18.78
CA GLY A 145 3.16 -7.77 -17.98
C GLY A 145 2.51 -9.03 -18.58
N PRO A 146 2.49 -10.13 -17.80
CA PRO A 146 1.97 -11.40 -18.26
C PRO A 146 0.48 -11.33 -18.62
N ARG A 147 0.07 -12.10 -19.64
CA ARG A 147 -1.34 -12.23 -20.04
C ARG A 147 -2.19 -13.01 -19.02
N ASN A 148 -1.55 -13.84 -18.20
CA ASN A 148 -2.24 -14.61 -17.16
C ASN A 148 -2.65 -13.66 -16.01
N THR A 149 -3.96 -13.51 -15.81
CA THR A 149 -4.55 -12.64 -14.79
C THR A 149 -4.06 -12.95 -13.37
N VAL A 150 -3.95 -14.23 -13.01
CA VAL A 150 -3.50 -14.65 -11.67
C VAL A 150 -2.05 -14.24 -11.46
N LEU A 151 -1.17 -14.51 -12.43
CA LEU A 151 0.24 -14.13 -12.34
C LEU A 151 0.41 -12.60 -12.27
N ARG A 152 -0.36 -11.87 -13.09
CA ARG A 152 -0.37 -10.40 -13.10
C ARG A 152 -0.75 -9.83 -11.72
N ILE A 153 -1.82 -10.35 -11.12
CA ILE A 153 -2.28 -9.90 -9.79
C ILE A 153 -1.30 -10.29 -8.69
N MET A 154 -0.69 -11.47 -8.77
CA MET A 154 0.35 -11.88 -7.81
C MET A 154 1.58 -10.96 -7.89
N LEU A 155 2.05 -10.62 -9.09
CA LEU A 155 3.14 -9.66 -9.27
C LEU A 155 2.81 -8.30 -8.65
N LEU A 156 1.61 -7.77 -8.94
CA LEU A 156 1.16 -6.51 -8.34
C LEU A 156 1.12 -6.58 -6.81
N SER A 157 0.57 -7.66 -6.26
CA SER A 157 0.40 -7.82 -4.82
C SER A 157 1.74 -7.91 -4.11
N VAL A 158 2.69 -8.68 -4.64
CA VAL A 158 4.05 -8.77 -4.08
C VAL A 158 4.76 -7.41 -4.16
N SER A 159 4.64 -6.69 -5.27
CA SER A 159 5.23 -5.35 -5.42
C SER A 159 4.65 -4.35 -4.41
N ILE A 160 3.32 -4.31 -4.26
CA ILE A 160 2.64 -3.42 -3.31
C ILE A 160 3.06 -3.76 -1.88
N VAL A 161 2.99 -5.03 -1.46
CA VAL A 161 3.35 -5.42 -0.09
C VAL A 161 4.82 -5.13 0.21
N SER A 162 5.72 -5.37 -0.74
CA SER A 162 7.15 -5.06 -0.56
C SER A 162 7.38 -3.57 -0.31
N LEU A 163 6.69 -2.69 -1.04
CA LEU A 163 6.75 -1.25 -0.82
C LEU A 163 6.06 -0.82 0.48
N ILE A 164 4.99 -1.49 0.87
CA ILE A 164 4.35 -1.26 2.17
C ILE A 164 5.33 -1.52 3.30
N LEU A 165 6.03 -2.65 3.27
CA LEU A 165 7.03 -3.00 4.27
C LEU A 165 8.22 -2.03 4.26
N ALA A 166 8.66 -1.59 3.09
CA ALA A 166 9.77 -0.62 2.97
C ALA A 166 9.41 0.77 3.55
N GLY A 167 8.15 1.19 3.39
CA GLY A 167 7.68 2.49 3.87
C GLY A 167 7.08 2.50 5.28
N ALA A 168 6.89 1.32 5.90
CA ALA A 168 6.07 1.16 7.11
C ALA A 168 6.52 2.07 8.28
N GLU A 169 7.82 2.29 8.43
CA GLU A 169 8.40 3.12 9.49
C GLU A 169 8.37 4.63 9.19
N TYR A 170 8.04 5.03 7.96
CA TYR A 170 7.98 6.43 7.56
C TYR A 170 6.56 6.99 7.63
N THR A 171 5.64 6.40 6.87
CA THR A 171 4.27 6.93 6.68
C THR A 171 3.18 5.89 6.87
N GLY A 172 3.50 4.61 7.11
CA GLY A 172 2.51 3.54 7.03
C GLY A 172 1.85 3.55 5.64
N PRO A 173 2.63 3.25 4.59
CA PRO A 173 2.47 3.91 3.33
C PRO A 173 1.14 3.57 2.67
N SER A 174 0.41 4.61 2.30
CA SER A 174 -0.91 4.43 1.68
C SER A 174 -0.78 4.28 0.18
N MET A 175 0.02 5.14 -0.46
CA MET A 175 0.16 5.25 -1.92
C MET A 175 -1.20 5.39 -2.65
N ASN A 176 -2.24 5.74 -1.90
CA ASN A 176 -3.64 5.79 -2.29
C ASN A 176 -4.32 6.86 -1.39
N PRO A 177 -4.64 8.05 -1.93
CA PRO A 177 -5.16 9.15 -1.12
C PRO A 177 -6.50 8.86 -0.42
N PRO A 178 -7.52 8.27 -1.07
CA PRO A 178 -8.75 7.85 -0.40
C PRO A 178 -8.53 6.88 0.77
N ASN A 179 -7.63 5.90 0.63
CA ASN A 179 -7.32 4.98 1.71
C ASN A 179 -6.76 5.71 2.94
N ALA A 180 -5.77 6.60 2.75
CA ALA A 180 -5.23 7.43 3.82
C ALA A 180 -6.31 8.35 4.42
N PHE A 181 -7.15 8.95 3.58
CA PHE A 181 -8.24 9.81 4.02
C PHE A 181 -9.28 9.06 4.87
N GLY A 182 -9.63 7.82 4.51
CA GLY A 182 -10.56 6.99 5.26
C GLY A 182 -10.10 6.79 6.71
N TRP A 183 -8.83 6.39 6.91
CA TRP A 183 -8.24 6.27 8.24
C TRP A 183 -8.09 7.62 8.95
N ALA A 184 -7.77 8.68 8.20
CA ALA A 184 -7.70 10.03 8.76
C ALA A 184 -9.05 10.54 9.28
N TYR A 185 -10.13 10.14 8.62
CA TYR A 185 -11.48 10.48 9.03
C TYR A 185 -11.84 9.80 10.34
N VAL A 186 -11.65 8.48 10.43
CA VAL A 186 -11.91 7.69 11.64
C VAL A 186 -11.11 8.22 12.85
N ASN A 187 -9.88 8.69 12.62
CA ASN A 187 -8.98 9.18 13.66
C ASN A 187 -9.00 10.71 13.83
N ASN A 188 -9.99 11.41 13.26
CA ASN A 188 -10.17 12.87 13.42
C ASN A 188 -8.98 13.77 13.02
N TRP A 189 -8.17 13.37 12.04
CA TRP A 189 -7.06 14.19 11.51
C TRP A 189 -7.16 14.45 9.99
N HIS A 190 -8.32 14.16 9.39
CA HIS A 190 -8.59 14.33 7.95
C HIS A 190 -8.50 15.77 7.43
N ASN A 191 -8.54 16.76 8.32
CA ASN A 191 -8.49 18.19 8.00
C ASN A 191 -7.09 18.82 8.21
N THR A 192 -6.06 18.00 8.41
CA THR A 192 -4.69 18.47 8.68
C THR A 192 -3.92 18.72 7.39
N TRP A 193 -2.91 19.59 7.45
CA TRP A 193 -2.04 19.88 6.31
C TRP A 193 -1.16 18.69 5.97
N GLU A 194 -0.72 17.93 6.96
CA GLU A 194 0.04 16.70 6.81
C GLU A 194 -0.76 15.70 5.98
N GLN A 195 -2.07 15.56 6.24
CA GLN A 195 -2.96 14.71 5.46
C GLN A 195 -2.97 15.13 3.98
N LEU A 196 -3.15 16.42 3.72
CA LEU A 196 -3.24 16.96 2.37
C LEU A 196 -1.92 16.86 1.61
N TYR A 197 -0.81 17.31 2.21
CA TYR A 197 0.49 17.31 1.54
C TYR A 197 1.04 15.90 1.36
N VAL A 198 1.14 15.12 2.45
CA VAL A 198 1.82 13.82 2.45
C VAL A 198 1.01 12.76 1.70
N TYR A 199 -0.32 12.72 1.89
CA TYR A 199 -1.13 11.61 1.39
C TYR A 199 -2.01 11.95 0.18
N TRP A 200 -2.16 13.21 -0.20
CA TRP A 200 -2.80 13.58 -1.47
C TRP A 200 -1.79 14.08 -2.48
N ILE A 201 -1.17 15.23 -2.23
CA ILE A 201 -0.36 15.93 -3.23
C ILE A 201 0.84 15.09 -3.66
N CYS A 202 1.58 14.54 -2.70
CA CYS A 202 2.80 13.77 -2.99
C CYS A 202 2.55 12.48 -3.78
N PRO A 203 1.53 11.66 -3.45
CA PRO A 203 1.15 10.52 -4.27
C PRO A 203 0.79 10.88 -5.71
N PHE A 204 0.07 11.98 -5.95
CA PHE A 204 -0.21 12.45 -7.31
C PHE A 204 1.06 12.79 -8.09
N ILE A 205 2.00 13.51 -7.46
CA ILE A 205 3.28 13.85 -8.07
C ILE A 205 4.07 12.58 -8.41
N GLY A 206 4.19 11.65 -7.45
CA GLY A 206 4.88 10.37 -7.66
C GLY A 206 4.27 9.56 -8.80
N ALA A 207 2.94 9.50 -8.87
CA ALA A 207 2.23 8.78 -9.92
C ALA A 207 2.39 9.42 -11.31
N MET A 208 2.37 10.75 -11.42
CA MET A 208 2.64 11.46 -12.67
C MET A 208 4.07 11.22 -13.17
N LEU A 209 5.05 11.32 -12.27
CA LEU A 209 6.45 11.03 -12.59
C LEU A 209 6.62 9.59 -13.09
N ALA A 210 5.97 8.63 -12.45
CA ALA A 210 5.98 7.23 -12.87
C ALA A 210 5.36 7.04 -14.28
N GLY A 211 4.26 7.73 -14.57
CA GLY A 211 3.65 7.74 -15.90
C GLY A 211 4.58 8.28 -16.99
N TRP A 212 5.26 9.40 -16.74
CA TRP A 212 6.24 9.95 -17.68
C TRP A 212 7.44 9.04 -17.88
N VAL A 213 7.98 8.46 -16.80
CA VAL A 213 9.08 7.49 -16.87
C VAL A 213 8.67 6.24 -17.64
N PHE A 214 7.48 5.70 -17.35
CA PHE A 214 6.92 4.57 -18.09
C PHE A 214 6.84 4.89 -19.59
N ARG A 215 6.29 6.04 -19.96
CA ARG A 215 6.19 6.46 -21.37
C ARG A 215 7.55 6.60 -22.05
N ALA A 216 8.55 7.13 -21.34
CA ALA A 216 9.90 7.31 -21.87
C ALA A 216 10.64 5.97 -22.06
N LEU A 217 10.54 5.06 -21.08
CA LEU A 217 11.25 3.77 -21.11
C LEU A 217 10.53 2.72 -21.97
N LEU A 218 9.20 2.79 -22.04
CA LEU A 218 8.34 1.76 -22.60
C LEU A 218 7.36 2.37 -23.61
N PRO A 219 7.84 2.97 -24.73
CA PRO A 219 6.99 3.63 -25.70
C PRO A 219 5.89 2.69 -26.21
N SER A 220 4.66 3.20 -26.20
CA SER A 220 3.52 2.53 -26.82
C SER A 220 3.65 2.62 -28.34
N PRO A 221 3.28 1.56 -29.10
CA PRO A 221 3.22 1.64 -30.54
C PRO A 221 2.25 2.75 -30.99
N PRO A 222 2.50 3.43 -32.12
CA PRO A 222 1.69 4.55 -32.57
C PRO A 222 0.22 4.13 -32.72
N LYS A 223 -0.71 4.93 -32.19
CA LYS A 223 -2.16 4.70 -32.36
C LYS A 223 -2.45 4.60 -33.87
N PRO A 224 -3.15 3.56 -34.36
CA PRO A 224 -3.52 3.46 -35.76
C PRO A 224 -4.30 4.73 -36.16
N LYS A 225 -3.89 5.39 -37.24
CA LYS A 225 -4.63 6.54 -37.77
C LYS A 225 -6.01 6.05 -38.17
N THR A 226 -7.05 6.41 -37.41
CA THR A 226 -8.43 6.22 -37.84
C THR A 226 -8.61 6.97 -39.15
N LYS A 227 -8.69 6.25 -40.28
CA LYS A 227 -9.16 6.84 -41.53
C LYS A 227 -10.60 7.25 -41.26
N LYS A 228 -10.86 8.55 -41.17
CA LYS A 228 -12.22 9.07 -41.26
C LYS A 228 -12.74 8.64 -42.64
N ALA A 229 -13.71 7.74 -42.64
CA ALA A 229 -14.50 7.40 -43.81
C ALA A 229 -15.53 8.51 -44.07
#